data_AF-A0A1V9YN06-F1
#
_entry.id   AF-A0A1V9YN06-F1
#
_cell.length_a   1.000
_cell.length_b   1.000
_cell.length_c   1.000
_cell.angle_alpha   90.00
_cell.angle_beta   90.00
_cell.angle_gamma   90.00
#
_symmetry.space_group_name_H-M   'P 1'
#
loop_
_entity.id
_entity.type
_entity.pdbx_description
1 polymer ?
#
loop_
_entity_poly.entity_id
_entity_poly.type
_entity_poly.pdbx_seq_one_letter_code
_entity_poly.pdbx_strand_id
1 'polypeptide(L)'
;MNQGPAPSAATTRELLKMTADDYLQRTQATMLLEDAVTLILENRPVQPLVFLAKHFKMLSGECSAVETSAHYVMACTRPANPAFDDNLVLAYQALLGKEQEHVSLVAFQRVLEIVNHELPPNHAVRLVAHLVNVVSAAGVTYPRFKEAMELCIYYDALLAQAEDLFLAIDTGNTGQIKSSALQSAIELAQAKKESANVAILLKVRDGLEATKATITLSSFLDLVLDVVYNA
;
A
#
# COMPACT_ATOMS: atom_id res chain seq x y z
N MET A 1 -14.02 15.73 16.87
CA MET A 1 -12.95 16.71 17.10
C MET A 1 -13.48 18.08 16.71
N ASN A 2 -13.31 19.07 17.59
CA ASN A 2 -13.75 20.44 17.38
C ASN A 2 -13.04 21.02 16.16
N GLN A 3 -13.79 21.35 15.10
CA GLN A 3 -13.29 22.27 14.09
C GLN A 3 -13.24 23.66 14.76
N GLY A 4 -12.04 24.10 15.14
CA GLY A 4 -11.85 25.48 15.54
C GLY A 4 -12.22 26.41 14.36
N PRO A 5 -12.91 27.54 14.60
CA PRO A 5 -13.26 28.46 13.53
C PRO A 5 -12.01 28.99 12.82
N ALA A 6 -12.11 29.21 11.51
CA ALA A 6 -11.03 29.81 10.72
C ALA A 6 -10.52 31.09 11.40
N PRO A 7 -9.20 31.30 11.52
CA PRO A 7 -8.65 32.45 12.23
C PRO A 7 -9.15 33.73 11.56
N SER A 8 -9.77 34.60 12.35
CA SER A 8 -10.28 35.88 11.86
C SER A 8 -9.12 36.72 11.28
N ALA A 9 -9.41 37.64 10.36
CA ALA A 9 -8.41 38.58 9.83
C ALA A 9 -7.70 39.40 10.94
N ALA A 10 -8.34 39.57 12.09
CA ALA A 10 -7.74 40.17 13.28
C ALA A 10 -6.71 39.23 13.94
N THR A 11 -7.01 37.94 14.03
CA THR A 11 -6.11 36.88 14.55
C THR A 11 -4.85 36.76 13.71
N THR A 12 -4.97 36.80 12.37
CA THR A 12 -3.81 36.74 11.47
C THR A 12 -2.90 37.96 11.63
N ARG A 13 -3.47 39.17 11.82
CA ARG A 13 -2.70 40.40 12.05
C ARG A 13 -2.03 40.45 13.42
N GLU A 14 -2.59 39.82 14.44
CA GLU A 14 -1.94 39.66 15.74
C GLU A 14 -0.74 38.72 15.65
N LEU A 15 -0.89 37.57 14.97
CA LEU A 15 0.17 36.58 14.84
C LEU A 15 1.42 37.17 14.16
N LEU A 16 1.25 38.04 13.16
CA LEU A 16 2.35 38.70 12.45
C LEU A 16 3.13 39.73 13.29
N LYS A 17 2.61 40.12 14.47
CA LYS A 17 3.27 41.05 15.40
C LYS A 17 4.00 40.34 16.53
N MET A 18 3.87 39.02 16.63
CA MET A 18 4.50 38.22 17.68
C MET A 18 5.98 38.00 17.38
N THR A 19 6.76 37.76 18.43
CA THR A 19 8.11 37.23 18.26
C THR A 19 8.04 35.81 17.68
N ALA A 20 9.14 35.31 17.13
CA ALA A 20 9.18 33.95 16.60
C ALA A 20 8.82 32.91 17.68
N ASP A 21 9.35 33.06 18.89
CA ASP A 21 9.11 32.13 20.01
C ASP A 21 7.65 32.17 20.48
N ASP A 22 7.06 33.38 20.62
CA ASP A 22 5.66 33.54 20.99
C ASP A 22 4.71 32.98 19.92
N TYR A 23 5.06 33.15 18.64
CA TYR A 23 4.31 32.58 17.53
C TYR A 23 4.34 31.05 17.61
N LEU A 24 5.53 30.45 17.72
CA LEU A 24 5.71 28.99 17.78
C LEU A 24 4.97 28.36 18.97
N GLN A 25 5.02 28.99 20.15
CA GLN A 25 4.26 28.56 21.32
C GLN A 25 2.75 28.67 21.09
N ARG A 26 2.25 29.82 20.60
CA ARG A 26 0.82 30.06 20.43
C ARG A 26 0.21 29.16 19.37
N THR A 27 0.91 28.90 18.28
CA THR A 27 0.41 28.03 17.20
C THR A 27 0.70 26.56 17.43
N GLN A 28 1.43 26.20 18.50
CA GLN A 28 1.89 24.83 18.76
C GLN A 28 2.71 24.25 17.60
N ALA A 29 3.35 25.11 16.80
CA ALA A 29 4.05 24.68 15.59
C ALA A 29 5.20 23.73 15.91
N THR A 30 5.86 23.91 17.05
CA THR A 30 6.92 23.00 17.52
C THR A 30 6.40 21.57 17.69
N MET A 31 5.25 21.38 18.35
CA MET A 31 4.67 20.03 18.54
C MET A 31 4.30 19.39 17.21
N LEU A 32 3.68 20.16 16.30
CA LEU A 32 3.33 19.66 14.96
C LEU A 32 4.58 19.26 14.14
N LEU A 33 5.69 19.98 14.29
CA LEU A 33 6.95 19.66 13.63
C LEU A 33 7.64 18.45 14.28
N GLU A 34 7.61 18.34 15.60
CA GLU A 34 8.12 17.17 16.34
C GLU A 34 7.36 15.89 15.97
N ASP A 35 6.03 15.96 15.88
CA ASP A 35 5.18 14.87 15.41
C ASP A 35 5.50 14.49 13.96
N ALA A 36 5.62 15.49 13.07
CA ALA A 36 5.98 15.27 11.67
C ALA A 36 7.36 14.59 11.52
N VAL A 37 8.35 15.00 12.30
CA VAL A 37 9.70 14.41 12.31
C VAL A 37 9.64 12.97 12.83
N THR A 38 8.90 12.73 13.91
CA THR A 38 8.69 11.40 14.48
C THR A 38 8.08 10.47 13.45
N LEU A 39 7.01 10.91 12.77
CA LEU A 39 6.36 10.15 11.71
C LEU A 39 7.30 9.79 10.57
N ILE A 40 8.18 10.69 10.12
CA ILE A 40 9.17 10.36 9.09
C ILE A 40 10.16 9.31 9.60
N LEU A 41 10.67 9.44 10.82
CA LEU A 41 11.69 8.55 11.36
C LEU A 41 11.17 7.13 11.56
N GLU A 42 9.91 7.01 11.96
CA GLU A 42 9.21 5.74 12.15
C GLU A 42 8.79 5.12 10.81
N ASN A 43 8.11 5.88 9.95
CA ASN A 43 7.57 5.37 8.69
C ASN A 43 8.63 5.19 7.60
N ARG A 44 9.70 5.99 7.63
CA ARG A 44 10.77 6.02 6.61
C ARG A 44 10.24 6.01 5.18
N PRO A 45 9.31 6.92 4.82
CA PRO A 45 8.71 6.93 3.50
C PRO A 45 9.76 7.21 2.41
N VAL A 46 9.57 6.63 1.23
CA VAL A 46 10.44 6.85 0.06
C VAL A 46 10.47 8.32 -0.36
N GLN A 47 9.35 9.03 -0.18
CA GLN A 47 9.20 10.45 -0.49
C GLN A 47 8.73 11.25 0.73
N PRO A 48 9.64 11.62 1.66
CA PRO A 48 9.29 12.25 2.94
C PRO A 48 8.50 13.54 2.82
N LEU A 49 8.83 14.40 1.85
CA LEU A 49 8.12 15.69 1.67
C LEU A 49 6.70 15.50 1.14
N VAL A 50 6.48 14.54 0.25
CA VAL A 50 5.14 14.20 -0.26
C VAL A 50 4.29 13.60 0.87
N PHE A 51 4.90 12.73 1.67
CA PHE A 51 4.29 12.16 2.86
C PHE A 51 3.84 13.25 3.84
N LEU A 52 4.73 14.19 4.20
CA LEU A 52 4.39 15.31 5.09
C LEU A 52 3.36 16.25 4.52
N ALA A 53 3.43 16.59 3.23
CA ALA A 53 2.44 17.44 2.60
C ALA A 53 1.04 16.84 2.73
N LYS A 54 0.90 15.52 2.52
CA LYS A 54 -0.36 14.81 2.73
C LYS A 54 -0.74 14.77 4.22
N HIS A 55 0.21 14.55 5.13
CA HIS A 55 -0.04 14.59 6.57
C HIS A 55 -0.62 15.93 7.04
N PHE A 56 -0.02 17.06 6.65
CA PHE A 56 -0.54 18.38 7.00
C PHE A 56 -1.91 18.65 6.36
N LYS A 57 -2.16 18.15 5.15
CA LYS A 57 -3.48 18.22 4.50
C LYS A 57 -4.55 17.42 5.27
N MET A 58 -4.19 16.28 5.85
CA MET A 58 -5.08 15.52 6.73
C MET A 58 -5.37 16.30 8.02
N LEU A 59 -4.34 16.90 8.63
CA LEU A 59 -4.50 17.73 9.84
C LEU A 59 -5.36 18.98 9.59
N SER A 60 -5.33 19.56 8.39
CA SER A 60 -6.20 20.68 8.01
C SER A 60 -7.65 20.25 7.74
N GLY A 61 -7.96 18.95 7.74
CA GLY A 61 -9.30 18.42 7.48
C GLY A 61 -9.69 18.42 5.99
N GLU A 62 -8.73 18.60 5.09
CA GLU A 62 -8.96 18.62 3.65
C GLU A 62 -9.00 17.22 3.01
N CYS A 63 -8.65 16.17 3.77
CA CYS A 63 -8.74 14.79 3.32
C CYS A 63 -10.02 14.12 3.86
N SER A 64 -10.68 13.36 3.00
CA SER A 64 -11.75 12.44 3.39
C SER A 64 -11.22 11.29 4.27
N ALA A 65 -12.12 10.62 4.99
CA ALA A 65 -11.81 9.41 5.77
C ALA A 65 -11.09 8.33 4.93
N VAL A 66 -11.52 8.16 3.67
CA VAL A 66 -10.95 7.20 2.72
C VAL A 66 -9.52 7.59 2.34
N GLU A 67 -9.28 8.87 2.01
CA GLU A 67 -7.94 9.35 1.64
C GLU A 67 -6.95 9.28 2.82
N THR A 68 -7.43 9.57 4.03
CA THR A 68 -6.68 9.46 5.28
C THR A 68 -6.33 8.01 5.58
N SER A 69 -7.29 7.09 5.45
CA SER A 69 -7.07 5.66 5.63
C SER A 69 -6.03 5.12 4.64
N ALA A 70 -6.20 5.43 3.36
CA ALA A 70 -5.26 5.01 2.31
C ALA A 70 -3.85 5.59 2.54
N HIS A 71 -3.72 6.81 3.08
CA HIS A 71 -2.41 7.37 3.42
C HIS A 71 -1.67 6.52 4.46
N TYR A 72 -2.32 6.15 5.56
CA TYR A 72 -1.70 5.32 6.59
C TYR A 72 -1.36 3.92 6.06
N VAL A 73 -2.22 3.32 5.23
CA VAL A 73 -1.90 2.03 4.60
C VAL A 73 -0.68 2.15 3.68
N MET A 74 -0.61 3.18 2.84
CA MET A 74 0.55 3.39 1.96
C MET A 74 1.84 3.74 2.73
N ALA A 75 1.73 4.19 3.98
CA ALA A 75 2.87 4.38 4.88
C ALA A 75 3.47 3.05 5.35
N CYS A 76 2.70 1.96 5.30
CA CYS A 76 3.13 0.61 5.65
C CYS A 76 3.99 0.00 4.53
N THR A 77 5.23 0.47 4.37
CA THR A 77 6.11 -0.01 3.28
C THR A 77 6.53 -1.47 3.45
N ARG A 78 6.63 -1.97 4.70
CA ARG A 78 7.06 -3.34 5.04
C ARG A 78 6.41 -3.79 6.36
N PRO A 79 6.02 -5.07 6.50
CA PRO A 79 5.51 -5.60 7.78
C PRO A 79 6.52 -5.50 8.95
N ALA A 80 7.82 -5.46 8.64
CA ALA A 80 8.87 -5.29 9.65
C ALA A 80 9.03 -3.83 10.15
N ASN A 81 8.26 -2.87 9.61
CA ASN A 81 8.29 -1.50 10.09
C ASN A 81 7.63 -1.43 11.48
N PRO A 82 8.29 -0.86 12.51
CA PRO A 82 7.69 -0.74 13.84
C PRO A 82 6.36 0.03 13.86
N ALA A 83 6.14 0.97 12.94
CA ALA A 83 4.88 1.73 12.83
C ALA A 83 3.77 0.98 12.07
N PHE A 84 4.03 -0.23 11.57
CA PHE A 84 3.10 -0.94 10.70
C PHE A 84 1.73 -1.16 11.35
N ASP A 85 1.71 -1.73 12.55
CA ASP A 85 0.46 -2.04 13.25
C ASP A 85 -0.30 -0.76 13.64
N ASP A 86 0.42 0.25 14.15
CA ASP A 86 -0.15 1.54 14.54
C ASP A 86 -0.79 2.25 13.35
N ASN A 87 -0.11 2.28 12.20
CA ASN A 87 -0.67 2.81 10.97
C ASN A 87 -1.93 2.07 10.52
N LEU A 88 -1.96 0.74 10.60
CA LEU A 88 -3.16 -0.02 10.24
C LEU A 88 -4.32 0.25 11.20
N VAL A 89 -4.04 0.43 12.49
CA VAL A 89 -5.06 0.87 13.47
C VAL A 89 -5.58 2.25 13.11
N LEU A 90 -4.70 3.22 12.84
CA LEU A 90 -5.07 4.58 12.44
C LEU A 90 -5.87 4.58 11.12
N ALA A 91 -5.47 3.75 10.16
CA ALA A 91 -6.15 3.59 8.89
C ALA A 91 -7.58 3.08 9.07
N TYR A 92 -7.76 2.08 9.94
CA TYR A 92 -9.07 1.53 10.25
C TYR A 92 -9.95 2.54 11.00
N GLN A 93 -9.39 3.18 12.03
CA GLN A 93 -10.09 4.18 12.83
C GLN A 93 -10.51 5.40 12.01
N ALA A 94 -9.72 5.79 11.00
CA ALA A 94 -10.08 6.87 10.09
C ALA A 94 -11.37 6.57 9.31
N LEU A 95 -11.62 5.30 8.98
CA LEU A 95 -12.85 4.85 8.32
C LEU A 95 -14.00 4.56 9.30
N LEU A 96 -13.65 4.17 10.52
CA LEU A 96 -14.62 3.80 11.54
C LEU A 96 -15.41 5.04 11.97
N GLY A 97 -16.68 5.10 11.57
CA GLY A 97 -17.59 6.14 12.04
C GLY A 97 -17.73 6.07 13.57
N LYS A 98 -17.97 7.22 14.23
CA LYS A 98 -18.06 7.31 15.69
C LYS A 98 -19.08 6.38 16.36
N GLU A 99 -20.08 5.94 15.60
CA GLU A 99 -21.18 5.09 16.09
C GLU A 99 -21.20 3.73 15.38
N GLN A 100 -20.14 3.40 14.63
CA GLN A 100 -20.05 2.15 13.88
C GLN A 100 -19.12 1.17 14.58
N GLU A 101 -19.53 -0.09 14.67
CA GLU A 101 -18.69 -1.18 15.18
C GLU A 101 -17.73 -1.72 14.11
N HIS A 102 -18.02 -1.45 12.84
CA HIS A 102 -17.28 -1.96 11.69
C HIS A 102 -17.24 -0.94 10.55
N VAL A 103 -16.23 -1.05 9.69
CA VAL A 103 -16.10 -0.23 8.48
C VAL A 103 -17.09 -0.71 7.42
N SER A 104 -17.75 0.23 6.73
CA SER A 104 -18.64 -0.11 5.61
C SER A 104 -17.88 -0.73 4.44
N LEU A 105 -18.51 -1.69 3.74
CA LEU A 105 -17.92 -2.31 2.54
C LEU A 105 -17.57 -1.29 1.46
N VAL A 106 -18.40 -0.26 1.29
CA VAL A 106 -18.17 0.80 0.30
C VAL A 106 -16.89 1.59 0.62
N ALA A 107 -16.72 2.02 1.87
CA ALA A 107 -15.51 2.76 2.27
C ALA A 107 -14.25 1.89 2.16
N PHE A 108 -14.35 0.63 2.56
CA PHE A 108 -13.26 -0.34 2.43
C PHE A 108 -12.86 -0.58 0.97
N GLN A 109 -13.83 -0.80 0.08
CA GLN A 109 -13.58 -0.96 -1.35
C GLN A 109 -12.88 0.27 -1.94
N ARG A 110 -13.30 1.48 -1.57
CA ARG A 110 -12.63 2.71 -2.01
C ARG A 110 -11.18 2.80 -1.54
N VAL A 111 -10.88 2.36 -0.33
CA VAL A 111 -9.49 2.30 0.14
C VAL A 111 -8.69 1.27 -0.66
N LEU A 112 -9.24 0.09 -0.92
CA LEU A 112 -8.58 -0.91 -1.76
C LEU A 112 -8.30 -0.40 -3.18
N GLU A 113 -9.25 0.34 -3.78
CA GLU A 113 -9.06 0.97 -5.10
C GLU A 113 -7.91 1.97 -5.10
N ILE A 114 -7.75 2.77 -4.04
CA ILE A 114 -6.64 3.73 -3.92
C ILE A 114 -5.32 3.00 -3.63
N VAL A 115 -5.29 2.05 -2.70
CA VAL A 115 -4.05 1.36 -2.31
C VAL A 115 -3.46 0.58 -3.50
N ASN A 116 -4.32 0.01 -4.33
CA ASN A 116 -3.92 -0.83 -5.46
C ASN A 116 -3.87 -0.07 -6.81
N HIS A 117 -3.88 1.26 -6.83
CA HIS A 117 -3.97 2.04 -8.07
C HIS A 117 -2.76 1.89 -9.02
N GLU A 118 -1.58 1.58 -8.47
CA GLU A 118 -0.35 1.36 -9.24
C GLU A 118 -0.25 -0.07 -9.80
N LEU A 119 -1.14 -0.98 -9.36
CA LEU A 119 -1.17 -2.34 -9.91
C LEU A 119 -1.71 -2.33 -11.35
N PRO A 120 -1.33 -3.32 -12.18
CA PRO A 120 -1.97 -3.52 -13.48
C PRO A 120 -3.50 -3.61 -13.32
N PRO A 121 -4.32 -2.97 -14.19
CA PRO A 121 -5.76 -2.84 -13.97
C PRO A 121 -6.49 -4.16 -13.70
N ASN A 122 -6.15 -5.22 -14.44
CA ASN A 122 -6.73 -6.55 -14.24
C ASN A 122 -6.40 -7.14 -12.87
N HIS A 123 -5.20 -6.86 -12.36
CA HIS A 123 -4.73 -7.33 -11.06
C HIS A 123 -5.47 -6.59 -9.94
N ALA A 124 -5.54 -5.26 -10.03
CA ALA A 124 -6.28 -4.43 -9.08
C ALA A 124 -7.75 -4.87 -8.98
N VAL A 125 -8.43 -5.01 -10.12
CA VAL A 125 -9.84 -5.44 -10.15
C VAL A 125 -10.04 -6.82 -9.53
N ARG A 126 -9.20 -7.80 -9.87
CA ARG A 126 -9.29 -9.17 -9.31
C ARG A 126 -9.01 -9.19 -7.81
N LEU A 127 -8.02 -8.42 -7.33
CA LEU A 127 -7.64 -8.38 -5.92
C LEU A 127 -8.72 -7.72 -5.08
N VAL A 128 -9.22 -6.56 -5.54
CA VAL A 128 -10.33 -5.86 -4.89
C VAL A 128 -11.56 -6.77 -4.83
N ALA A 129 -11.94 -7.41 -5.94
CA ALA A 129 -13.08 -8.32 -5.97
C ALA A 129 -12.91 -9.50 -5.01
N HIS A 130 -11.72 -10.13 -4.99
CA HIS A 130 -11.42 -11.21 -4.06
C HIS A 130 -11.56 -10.76 -2.60
N LEU A 131 -10.95 -9.64 -2.24
CA LEU A 131 -10.95 -9.10 -0.88
C LEU A 131 -12.31 -8.62 -0.41
N VAL A 132 -13.20 -8.20 -1.31
CA VAL A 132 -14.57 -7.81 -0.97
C VAL A 132 -15.48 -9.03 -0.82
N ASN A 133 -15.37 -10.04 -1.69
CA ASN A 133 -16.26 -11.21 -1.72
C ASN A 133 -16.17 -12.11 -0.47
N VAL A 134 -15.04 -12.05 0.21
CA VAL A 134 -14.71 -12.79 1.43
C VAL A 134 -15.18 -12.10 2.71
N VAL A 135 -15.72 -10.88 2.61
CA VAL A 135 -16.24 -10.13 3.77
C VAL A 135 -17.72 -10.44 3.99
N SER A 136 -18.11 -10.53 5.26
CA SER A 136 -19.52 -10.72 5.63
C SER A 136 -20.38 -9.48 5.36
N ALA A 137 -21.69 -9.66 5.22
CA ALA A 137 -22.64 -8.57 5.03
C ALA A 137 -22.70 -7.57 6.20
N ALA A 138 -22.23 -7.97 7.39
CA ALA A 138 -22.22 -7.10 8.56
C ALA A 138 -21.26 -5.91 8.37
N GLY A 139 -20.16 -6.07 7.63
CA GLY A 139 -19.14 -5.03 7.45
C GLY A 139 -17.73 -5.57 7.70
N VAL A 140 -16.75 -4.67 7.66
CA VAL A 140 -15.32 -5.01 7.75
C VAL A 140 -14.83 -4.77 9.18
N THR A 141 -14.49 -5.85 9.88
CA THR A 141 -13.84 -5.79 11.20
C THR A 141 -12.37 -5.42 11.06
N TYR A 142 -11.74 -4.94 12.13
CA TYR A 142 -10.31 -4.61 12.11
C TYR A 142 -9.42 -5.80 11.69
N PRO A 143 -9.59 -7.03 12.23
CA PRO A 143 -8.78 -8.17 11.78
C PRO A 143 -8.88 -8.41 10.28
N ARG A 144 -10.09 -8.30 9.70
CA ARG A 144 -10.29 -8.49 8.26
C ARG A 144 -9.71 -7.35 7.43
N PHE A 145 -9.82 -6.12 7.92
CA PHE A 145 -9.17 -4.96 7.31
C PHE A 145 -7.65 -5.15 7.28
N LYS A 146 -7.05 -5.51 8.42
CA LYS A 146 -5.61 -5.75 8.56
C LYS A 146 -5.12 -6.82 7.59
N GLU A 147 -5.75 -7.99 7.59
CA GLU A 147 -5.41 -9.10 6.70
C GLU A 147 -5.47 -8.68 5.21
N ALA A 148 -6.49 -7.90 4.84
CA ALA A 148 -6.63 -7.40 3.47
C ALA A 148 -5.51 -6.41 3.08
N MET A 149 -5.12 -5.50 3.99
CA MET A 149 -4.02 -4.55 3.74
C MET A 149 -2.67 -5.27 3.68
N GLU A 150 -2.44 -6.24 4.56
CA GLU A 150 -1.26 -7.11 4.52
C GLU A 150 -1.16 -7.85 3.19
N LEU A 151 -2.30 -8.37 2.69
CA LEU A 151 -2.33 -9.03 1.39
C LEU A 151 -2.00 -8.08 0.24
N CYS A 152 -2.50 -6.84 0.26
CA CYS A 152 -2.17 -5.84 -0.77
C CYS A 152 -0.68 -5.54 -0.79
N ILE A 153 -0.08 -5.30 0.38
CA ILE A 153 1.35 -4.99 0.54
C ILE A 153 2.22 -6.18 0.12
N TYR A 154 1.82 -7.40 0.51
CA TYR A 154 2.50 -8.62 0.09
C TYR A 154 2.42 -8.82 -1.42
N TYR A 155 1.25 -8.55 -2.01
CA TYR A 155 1.02 -8.75 -3.43
C TYR A 155 1.85 -7.81 -4.31
N ASP A 156 1.97 -6.54 -3.89
CA ASP A 156 2.85 -5.56 -4.55
C ASP A 156 4.31 -6.03 -4.54
N ALA A 157 4.80 -6.48 -3.37
CA ALA A 157 6.16 -7.01 -3.24
C ALA A 157 6.38 -8.29 -4.08
N LEU A 158 5.37 -9.17 -4.16
CA LEU A 158 5.41 -10.37 -4.97
C LEU A 158 5.49 -10.05 -6.47
N LEU A 159 4.74 -9.05 -6.93
CA LEU A 159 4.80 -8.59 -8.32
C LEU A 159 6.15 -7.98 -8.67
N ALA A 160 6.71 -7.14 -7.81
CA ALA A 160 8.05 -6.59 -7.99
C ALA A 160 9.10 -7.71 -8.09
N GLN A 161 9.02 -8.71 -7.22
CA GLN A 161 9.91 -9.88 -7.27
C GLN A 161 9.73 -10.70 -8.55
N ALA A 162 8.49 -10.87 -9.01
CA ALA A 162 8.19 -11.57 -10.26
C ALA A 162 8.73 -10.82 -11.49
N GLU A 163 8.64 -9.50 -11.49
CA GLU A 163 9.21 -8.65 -12.54
C GLU A 163 10.74 -8.75 -12.55
N ASP A 164 11.39 -8.63 -11.40
CA ASP A 164 12.85 -8.80 -11.27
C ASP A 164 13.30 -10.17 -11.79
N LEU A 165 12.55 -11.23 -11.47
CA LEU A 165 12.81 -12.58 -11.98
C LEU A 165 12.67 -12.66 -13.50
N PHE A 166 11.61 -12.06 -14.06
CA PHE A 166 11.43 -12.04 -15.51
C PHE A 166 12.61 -11.34 -16.20
N LEU A 167 13.01 -10.17 -15.71
CA LEU A 167 14.13 -9.40 -16.25
C LEU A 167 15.47 -10.14 -16.12
N ALA A 168 15.68 -10.88 -15.03
CA ALA A 168 16.86 -11.72 -14.87
C ALA A 168 16.92 -12.87 -15.88
N ILE A 169 15.78 -13.36 -16.37
CA ILE A 169 15.69 -14.43 -17.37
C ILE A 169 15.79 -13.86 -18.79
N ASP A 170 15.16 -12.71 -19.05
CA ASP A 170 15.21 -11.98 -20.33
C ASP A 170 16.52 -11.21 -20.51
N THR A 171 17.65 -11.93 -20.49
CA THR A 171 19.00 -11.36 -20.64
C THR A 171 19.20 -10.55 -21.94
N GLY A 172 18.34 -10.74 -22.94
CA GLY A 172 18.36 -10.00 -24.20
C GLY A 172 17.52 -8.72 -24.20
N ASN A 173 16.82 -8.40 -23.10
CA ASN A 173 15.84 -7.31 -23.00
C ASN A 173 14.86 -7.29 -24.18
N THR A 174 14.38 -8.47 -24.57
CA THR A 174 13.51 -8.65 -25.73
C THR A 174 12.03 -8.45 -25.39
N GLY A 175 11.71 -8.36 -24.10
CA GLY A 175 10.34 -8.39 -23.56
C GLY A 175 9.73 -9.79 -23.58
N GLN A 176 10.51 -10.83 -23.89
CA GLN A 176 10.04 -12.21 -24.04
C GLN A 176 11.07 -13.22 -23.53
N ILE A 177 10.61 -14.24 -22.80
CA ILE A 177 11.43 -15.38 -22.39
C ILE A 177 10.97 -16.64 -23.10
N LYS A 178 11.91 -17.51 -23.45
CA LYS A 178 11.61 -18.84 -24.00
C LYS A 178 11.29 -19.81 -22.86
N SER A 179 10.42 -20.78 -23.10
CA SER A 179 10.08 -21.81 -22.10
C SER A 179 11.31 -22.60 -21.62
N SER A 180 12.33 -22.78 -22.47
CA SER A 180 13.60 -23.39 -22.07
C SER A 180 14.43 -22.52 -21.10
N ALA A 181 14.36 -21.20 -21.23
CA ALA A 181 15.02 -20.27 -20.32
C ALA A 181 14.33 -20.26 -18.95
N LEU A 182 12.98 -20.31 -18.93
CA LEU A 182 12.21 -20.48 -17.70
C LEU A 182 12.59 -21.78 -16.97
N GLN A 183 12.68 -22.90 -17.69
CA GLN A 183 13.07 -24.19 -17.09
C GLN A 183 14.47 -24.14 -16.48
N SER A 184 15.42 -23.51 -17.17
CA SER A 184 16.79 -23.31 -16.65
C SER A 184 16.81 -22.45 -15.39
N ALA A 185 15.95 -21.43 -15.32
CA ALA A 185 15.81 -20.57 -14.16
C ALA A 185 15.22 -21.31 -12.95
N ILE A 186 14.25 -22.20 -13.17
CA ILE A 186 13.69 -23.06 -12.12
C ILE A 186 14.78 -23.95 -11.51
N GLU A 187 15.56 -24.63 -12.36
CA GLU A 187 16.64 -25.51 -11.91
C GLU A 187 17.69 -24.75 -11.10
N LEU A 188 18.07 -23.54 -11.56
CA LEU A 188 19.01 -22.69 -10.85
C LEU A 188 18.46 -22.21 -9.49
N ALA A 189 17.20 -21.77 -9.44
CA ALA A 189 16.56 -21.32 -8.20
C ALA A 189 16.43 -22.47 -7.19
N GLN A 190 16.10 -23.68 -7.65
CA GLN A 190 16.07 -24.89 -6.83
C GLN A 190 17.46 -25.24 -6.28
N ALA A 191 18.50 -25.18 -7.11
CA ALA A 191 19.87 -25.43 -6.69
C ALA A 191 20.35 -24.42 -5.62
N LYS A 192 19.93 -23.15 -5.74
CA LYS A 192 20.22 -22.09 -4.77
C LYS A 192 19.31 -22.09 -3.53
N LYS A 193 18.28 -22.94 -3.49
CA LYS A 193 17.27 -23.02 -2.41
C LYS A 193 16.51 -21.70 -2.20
N GLU A 194 16.28 -20.94 -3.26
CA GLU A 194 15.51 -19.69 -3.24
C GLU A 194 14.01 -20.01 -3.27
N SER A 195 13.45 -20.46 -2.14
CA SER A 195 12.08 -21.02 -2.06
C SER A 195 10.99 -20.11 -2.66
N ALA A 196 11.08 -18.79 -2.43
CA ALA A 196 10.13 -17.82 -2.99
C ALA A 196 10.21 -17.76 -4.52
N ASN A 197 11.42 -17.69 -5.09
CA ASN A 197 11.63 -17.66 -6.53
C ASN A 197 11.16 -18.97 -7.17
N VAL A 198 11.44 -20.10 -6.54
CA VAL A 198 10.96 -21.41 -6.99
C VAL A 198 9.44 -21.46 -7.03
N ALA A 199 8.75 -20.97 -6.00
CA ALA A 199 7.29 -20.95 -5.96
C ALA A 199 6.68 -20.13 -7.12
N ILE A 200 7.21 -18.93 -7.37
CA ILE A 200 6.78 -18.07 -8.49
C ILE A 200 6.99 -18.78 -9.83
N LEU A 201 8.22 -19.26 -10.09
CA LEU A 201 8.58 -19.84 -11.37
C LEU A 201 7.82 -21.13 -11.67
N LEU A 202 7.59 -21.96 -10.65
CA LEU A 202 6.76 -23.17 -10.79
C LEU A 202 5.30 -22.82 -11.10
N LYS A 203 4.73 -21.81 -10.43
CA LYS A 203 3.37 -21.36 -10.72
C LYS A 203 3.23 -20.86 -12.15
N VAL A 204 4.19 -20.05 -12.62
CA VAL A 204 4.23 -19.60 -14.01
C VAL A 204 4.29 -20.79 -14.94
N ARG A 205 5.20 -21.76 -14.71
CA ARG A 205 5.30 -22.97 -15.53
C ARG A 205 3.98 -23.73 -15.61
N ASP A 206 3.33 -23.95 -14.47
CA ASP A 206 2.11 -24.75 -14.38
C ASP A 206 0.90 -24.06 -15.04
N GLY A 207 0.91 -22.73 -15.10
CA GLY A 207 -0.12 -21.94 -15.77
C GLY A 207 0.11 -21.71 -17.26
N LEU A 208 1.26 -22.12 -17.82
CA LEU A 208 1.53 -21.99 -19.25
C LEU A 208 0.81 -23.07 -20.05
N GLU A 209 0.18 -22.66 -21.14
CA GLU A 209 -0.30 -23.60 -22.16
C GLU A 209 0.89 -24.34 -22.78
N ALA A 210 0.77 -25.66 -22.93
CA ALA A 210 1.83 -26.54 -23.43
C ALA A 210 2.39 -26.14 -24.82
N THR A 211 1.67 -25.32 -25.58
CA THR A 211 2.02 -24.87 -26.93
C THR A 211 2.70 -23.49 -26.96
N LYS A 212 2.77 -22.78 -25.83
CA LYS A 212 3.30 -21.41 -25.78
C LYS A 212 4.84 -21.43 -25.77
N ALA A 213 5.45 -21.05 -26.89
CA ALA A 213 6.91 -21.06 -27.07
C ALA A 213 7.62 -19.89 -26.36
N THR A 214 6.91 -18.77 -26.17
CA THR A 214 7.44 -17.53 -25.59
C THR A 214 6.46 -16.93 -24.58
N ILE A 215 7.01 -16.32 -23.55
CA ILE A 215 6.28 -15.76 -22.42
C ILE A 215 6.64 -14.27 -22.36
N THR A 216 5.63 -13.40 -22.43
CA THR A 216 5.81 -11.95 -22.26
C THR A 216 5.75 -11.58 -20.78
N LEU A 217 6.30 -10.42 -20.41
CA LEU A 217 6.22 -9.92 -19.03
C LEU A 217 4.77 -9.87 -18.51
N SER A 218 3.85 -9.32 -19.29
CA SER A 218 2.42 -9.28 -18.93
C SER A 218 1.89 -10.67 -18.62
N SER A 219 2.12 -11.65 -19.51
CA SER A 219 1.62 -13.02 -19.27
C SER A 219 2.32 -13.73 -18.12
N PHE A 220 3.57 -13.36 -17.82
CA PHE A 220 4.29 -13.87 -16.66
C PHE A 220 3.65 -13.35 -15.37
N LEU A 221 3.43 -12.04 -15.26
CA LEU A 221 2.80 -11.41 -14.09
C LEU A 221 1.36 -11.87 -13.89
N ASP A 222 0.56 -12.00 -14.96
CA ASP A 222 -0.83 -12.50 -14.90
C ASP A 222 -0.91 -13.88 -14.23
N LEU A 223 0.08 -14.76 -14.45
CA LEU A 223 0.16 -16.10 -13.86
C LEU A 223 0.59 -16.09 -12.39
N VAL A 224 1.26 -15.04 -11.92
CA VAL A 224 1.66 -14.87 -10.52
C VAL A 224 0.49 -14.52 -9.62
N LEU A 225 -0.54 -13.86 -10.17
CA LEU A 225 -1.74 -13.49 -9.42
C LEU A 225 -2.43 -14.72 -8.77
N ASP A 226 -2.36 -15.89 -9.41
CA ASP A 226 -2.93 -17.13 -8.86
C ASP A 226 -2.08 -17.76 -7.74
N VAL A 227 -0.87 -17.25 -7.45
CA VAL A 227 -0.09 -17.60 -6.25
C VAL A 227 -0.83 -17.13 -5.00
N VAL A 228 -1.46 -15.95 -5.07
CA VAL A 228 -2.05 -15.29 -3.90
C VAL A 228 -3.46 -15.80 -3.59
N TYR A 229 -4.23 -16.20 -4.59
CA TYR A 229 -5.60 -16.71 -4.38
C TYR A 229 -5.70 -18.19 -4.03
N ASN A 230 -4.62 -18.96 -4.21
CA ASN A 230 -4.60 -20.42 -3.97
C ASN A 230 -3.59 -20.85 -2.89
N ALA A 231 -3.00 -19.89 -2.17
CA ALA A 231 -2.17 -20.14 -0.99
C ALA A 231 -3.05 -20.22 0.27
#